data_AF-A0A3B0WHQ3-F1
#
_entry.id   AF-A0A3B0WHQ3-F1
#
_cell.length_a   1.000
_cell.length_b   1.000
_cell.length_c   1.000
_cell.angle_alpha   90.00
_cell.angle_beta   90.00
_cell.angle_gamma   90.00
#
_symmetry.space_group_name_H-M   'P 1'
#
loop_
_entity.id
_entity.type
_entity.pdbx_description
1 polymer ?
#
loop_
_entity_poly.entity_id
_entity_poly.type
_entity_poly.pdbx_seq_one_letter_code
_entity_poly.pdbx_strand_id
1 'polypeptide(L)' 'MKVIEQLAFQKKLAALIEGGKARIKHTGQIVELKRVSEHGISVVSFRTGGEYFISNKYLEPVYSVH' A
#
# COMPACT_ATOMS: atom_id res chain seq x y z
N MET A 1 9.86 -11.05 24.50
CA MET A 1 9.71 -10.35 23.22
C MET A 1 9.80 -8.86 23.50
N LYS A 2 10.73 -8.13 22.87
CA LYS A 2 11.00 -6.73 23.21
C LYS A 2 10.00 -5.83 22.47
N VAL A 3 9.45 -4.82 23.14
CA VAL A 3 8.50 -3.81 22.60
C VAL A 3 8.94 -3.22 21.25
N ILE A 4 10.25 -3.14 21.04
CA ILE A 4 10.91 -2.66 19.83
C ILE A 4 10.57 -3.53 18.60
N GLU A 5 10.53 -4.84 18.77
CA GLU A 5 10.20 -5.80 17.70
C GLU A 5 8.72 -5.70 17.31
N GLN A 6 7.86 -5.43 18.28
CA GLN A 6 6.42 -5.28 18.07
C GLN A 6 6.07 -3.99 17.31
N LEU A 7 6.79 -2.90 17.57
CA LEU A 7 6.67 -1.63 16.82
C LEU A 7 7.16 -1.76 15.38
N ALA A 8 8.27 -2.45 15.16
CA ALA A 8 8.79 -2.71 13.81
C ALA A 8 7.83 -3.56 12.99
N PHE A 9 7.19 -4.56 13.61
CA PHE A 9 6.18 -5.41 12.98
C PHE A 9 4.93 -4.60 12.59
N GLN A 10 4.43 -3.74 13.48
CA GLN A 10 3.31 -2.84 13.17
C GLN A 10 3.62 -1.86 12.05
N LYS A 11 4.84 -1.29 12.03
CA LYS A 11 5.27 -0.36 10.98
C LYS A 11 5.40 -1.04 9.62
N LYS A 12 5.82 -2.31 9.60
CA LYS A 12 5.90 -3.15 8.40
C LYS A 12 4.50 -3.55 7.89
N LEU A 13 3.56 -3.80 8.81
CA LEU A 13 2.15 -4.00 8.47
C LEU A 13 1.56 -2.74 7.82
N ALA A 14 1.82 -1.56 8.37
CA ALA A 14 1.31 -0.29 7.85
C ALA A 14 2.01 0.22 6.57
N ALA A 15 2.94 -0.55 5.99
CA ALA A 15 3.68 -0.14 4.80
C ALA A 15 2.98 -0.56 3.51
N LEU A 16 3.04 0.30 2.49
CA LEU A 16 2.69 -0.08 1.12
C LEU A 16 3.76 -1.05 0.61
N ILE A 17 3.33 -2.19 0.06
CA ILE A 17 4.23 -3.26 -0.41
C ILE A 17 4.06 -3.40 -1.91
N GLU A 18 5.17 -3.43 -2.65
CA GLU A 18 5.17 -3.70 -4.09
C GLU A 18 4.58 -5.09 -4.38
N GLY A 19 3.73 -5.20 -5.41
CA GLY A 19 2.94 -6.39 -5.70
C GLY A 19 1.77 -6.62 -4.74
N GLY A 20 1.64 -5.81 -3.68
CA GLY A 20 0.51 -5.85 -2.74
C GLY A 20 -0.73 -5.13 -3.27
N LYS A 21 -1.76 -5.05 -2.41
CA LYS A 21 -2.98 -4.29 -2.68
C LYS A 21 -3.07 -3.09 -1.75
N ALA A 22 -3.56 -1.98 -2.28
CA ALA A 22 -3.85 -0.79 -1.50
C ALA A 22 -5.28 -0.32 -1.78
N ARG A 23 -5.87 0.34 -0.78
CA ARG A 23 -7.15 1.03 -0.88
C ARG A 23 -6.88 2.51 -1.08
N ILE A 24 -7.56 3.12 -2.04
CA ILE A 24 -7.54 4.57 -2.22
C ILE A 24 -8.45 5.18 -1.15
N LYS A 25 -7.93 6.05 -0.30
CA LYS A 25 -8.66 6.67 0.84
C LYS A 25 -9.97 7.31 0.43
N HIS A 26 -9.95 8.09 -0.65
CA HIS A 26 -11.08 8.92 -1.06
C HIS A 26 -12.18 8.14 -1.78
N THR A 27 -11.84 7.11 -2.55
CA THR A 27 -12.82 6.35 -3.35
C THR A 27 -13.17 5.00 -2.74
N GLY A 28 -12.35 4.53 -1.79
CA GLY A 28 -12.45 3.18 -1.22
C GLY A 28 -12.09 2.06 -2.20
N GLN A 29 -11.65 2.39 -3.42
CA GLN A 29 -11.30 1.40 -4.44
C GLN A 29 -10.02 0.66 -4.06
N ILE A 30 -10.02 -0.65 -4.29
CA ILE A 30 -8.84 -1.49 -4.12
C ILE A 30 -8.09 -1.55 -5.45
N VAL A 31 -6.81 -1.22 -5.40
CA VAL A 31 -5.88 -1.22 -6.53
C VAL A 31 -4.66 -2.07 -6.20
N GLU A 32 -4.01 -2.58 -7.24
CA GLU A 32 -2.74 -3.30 -7.09
C GLU A 32 -1.58 -2.32 -7.11
N LEU A 33 -0.64 -2.45 -6.18
CA LEU A 33 0.60 -1.67 -6.16
C LEU A 33 1.61 -2.35 -7.10
N LYS A 34 1.89 -1.77 -8.26
CA LYS A 34 2.92 -2.28 -9.17
C LYS A 34 4.32 -1.88 -8.73
N ARG A 35 4.48 -0.65 -8.24
CA ARG A 35 5.74 -0.11 -7.73
C ARG A 35 5.45 0.90 -6.64
N VAL A 36 6.27 0.92 -5.59
CA VAL A 36 6.14 1.83 -4.45
C VAL A 36 7.46 2.57 -4.30
N SER A 37 7.44 3.87 -4.52
CA SER A 37 8.62 4.71 -4.26
C SER A 37 8.60 5.22 -2.83
N GLU A 38 9.78 5.24 -2.21
CA GLU A 38 10.02 5.90 -0.92
C GLU A 38 9.84 7.43 -1.00
N HIS A 39 9.88 8.01 -2.21
CA HIS A 39 9.65 9.44 -2.44
C HIS A 39 8.17 9.85 -2.42
N GLY A 40 7.25 8.96 -2.05
CA GLY A 40 5.84 9.30 -1.81
C GLY A 40 4.91 9.16 -3.01
N ILE A 41 5.34 8.48 -4.07
CA ILE A 41 4.53 8.15 -5.26
C ILE A 41 4.58 6.64 -5.51
N SER A 42 3.44 6.05 -5.84
CA SER A 42 3.32 4.64 -6.22
C SER A 42 2.66 4.54 -7.58
N VAL A 43 3.03 3.51 -8.33
CA VAL A 43 2.32 3.09 -9.54
C VAL A 43 1.28 2.06 -9.11
N VAL A 44 0.02 2.36 -9.41
CA VAL A 44 -1.09 1.45 -9.13
C VAL A 44 -1.74 0.96 -10.42
N SER A 45 -2.26 -0.25 -10.39
CA SER A 45 -3.06 -0.81 -11.48
C SER A 45 -4.49 -1.01 -11.02
N PHE A 46 -5.43 -0.52 -11.83
CA PHE A 46 -6.85 -0.68 -11.58
C PHE A 46 -7.36 -1.97 -12.22
N ARG A 47 -8.36 -2.60 -11.58
CA ARG A 47 -9.00 -3.81 -12.11
C ARG A 47 -9.65 -3.58 -13.48
N THR A 48 -10.09 -2.36 -13.77
CA THR A 48 -10.66 -1.94 -15.05
C THR A 48 -9.61 -1.78 -16.16
N GLY A 49 -8.32 -1.96 -15.83
CA GLY A 49 -7.20 -1.68 -16.72
C GLY A 49 -6.63 -0.28 -16.50
N GLY A 50 -5.37 -0.11 -16.89
CA GLY A 50 -4.61 1.13 -16.77
C GLY A 50 -3.69 1.17 -15.54
N GLU A 51 -2.53 1.80 -15.74
CA GLU A 51 -1.55 2.07 -14.69
C GLU A 51 -1.46 3.57 -14.44
N TYR A 52 -1.49 3.96 -13.18
CA TYR A 52 -1.55 5.36 -12.79
C TYR A 52 -0.58 5.65 -11.65
N PHE A 53 -0.05 6.87 -11.65
CA PHE A 53 0.74 7.38 -10.55
C PHE A 53 -0.20 7.96 -9.49
N ILE A 54 -0.09 7.46 -8.25
CA ILE A 54 -0.85 7.96 -7.11
C ILE A 54 0.12 8.27 -5.97
N SER A 55 -0.11 9.39 -5.28
CA SER A 55 0.67 9.71 -4.09
C SER A 55 0.35 8.73 -2.95
N ASN A 56 1.40 8.23 -2.29
CA ASN A 56 1.32 7.28 -1.18
C ASN A 56 0.41 7.77 -0.05
N LYS A 57 0.27 9.10 0.11
CA LYS A 57 -0.60 9.70 1.13
C LYS A 57 -2.08 9.33 0.97
N TYR A 58 -2.50 9.00 -0.25
CA TYR A 58 -3.87 8.61 -0.59
C TYR A 58 -4.10 7.10 -0.60
N LEU A 59 -3.06 6.31 -0.32
CA LEU A 59 -3.10 4.86 -0.35
C LEU A 59 -3.05 4.33 1.09
N GLU A 60 -3.88 3.33 1.36
CA GLU A 60 -3.87 2.57 2.61
C GLU A 60 -3.56 1.12 2.27
N PRO A 61 -2.56 0.49 2.92
CA PRO A 61 -2.27 -0.92 2.68
C PRO A 61 -3.49 -1.76 3.08
N VAL A 62 -3.86 -2.71 2.22
CA VAL A 62 -4.92 -3.67 2.52
C VAL A 62 -4.27 -4.97 2.97
N TYR A 63 -4.51 -5.34 4.22
CA TYR A 63 -4.08 -6.63 4.76
C TYR A 63 -4.93 -7.73 4.15
N SER A 64 -4.35 -8.49 3.22
CA SER A 64 -4.89 -9.81 2.88
C SER A 64 -4.21 -10.81 3.81
N VAL A 65 -4.84 -11.06 4.96
CA VAL A 65 -4.48 -12.23 5.79
C VAL A 65 -4.93 -13.44 4.99
N HIS A 66 -4.00 -14.14 4.36
CA HIS A 66 -4.19 -15.52 3.91
C HIS A 66 -3.52 -16.44 4.93
#